data_AF-A0A516RAV3-F1
#
_entry.id   AF-A0A516RAV3-F1
#
_cell.length_a   1.000
_cell.length_b   1.000
_cell.length_c   1.000
_cell.angle_alpha   90.00
_cell.angle_beta   90.00
_cell.angle_gamma   90.00
#
_symmetry.space_group_name_H-M   'P 1'
#
loop_
_entity.id
_entity.type
_entity.pdbx_description
1 polymer ?
#
loop_
_entity_poly.entity_id
_entity_poly.type
_entity_poly.pdbx_seq_one_letter_code
_entity_poly.pdbx_strand_id
1 'polypeptide(L)'
;MRDVAEPLRLFVVLPLSTLIPEQRAGAVCVWCPRALPPGEGVNLGTIGTSRPCACAACHLVQSRALATYLDWYDHGIDCMRCPLGPCEQARVLREAHLDARQQAGKPPLWCVHCRTSIDPGTEVRPHLWQGNSGPVYSYVHARRCPKGRIP
;
A
#
# COMPACT_ATOMS: atom_id res chain seq x y z
N MET A 1 11.32 -18.71 2.46
CA MET A 1 9.95 -18.20 2.69
C MET A 1 9.70 -17.13 1.64
N ARG A 2 8.72 -17.28 0.74
CA ARG A 2 8.33 -16.17 -0.14
C ARG A 2 7.86 -15.03 0.76
N ASP A 3 8.12 -13.78 0.40
CA ASP A 3 7.48 -12.64 1.05
C ASP A 3 5.96 -12.75 0.78
N VAL A 4 5.25 -13.53 1.61
CA VAL A 4 3.80 -13.85 1.46
C VAL A 4 2.93 -12.65 1.85
N ALA A 5 3.50 -11.66 2.51
CA ALA A 5 2.85 -10.37 2.62
C ALA A 5 3.17 -9.63 1.32
N GLU A 6 2.18 -9.42 0.46
CA GLU A 6 2.25 -8.35 -0.54
C GLU A 6 2.70 -7.10 0.22
N PRO A 7 3.97 -6.67 0.06
CA PRO A 7 4.36 -5.43 0.66
C PRO A 7 3.43 -4.39 0.06
N LEU A 8 3.01 -3.40 0.84
CA LEU A 8 2.67 -2.13 0.22
C LEU A 8 3.96 -1.59 -0.41
N ARG A 9 4.35 -2.13 -1.56
CA ARG A 9 5.27 -1.48 -2.45
C ARG A 9 4.62 -0.15 -2.77
N LEU A 10 5.41 0.93 -2.79
CA LEU A 10 5.00 2.29 -3.20
C LEU A 10 3.96 2.24 -4.33
N PHE A 11 4.17 1.31 -5.26
CA PHE A 11 3.23 0.90 -6.27
C PHE A 11 2.97 -0.60 -6.13
N VAL A 12 1.83 -0.99 -5.55
CA VAL A 12 1.27 -2.32 -5.80
C VAL A 12 0.78 -2.28 -7.25
N VAL A 13 1.72 -2.43 -8.17
CA VAL A 13 1.42 -2.78 -9.56
C VAL A 13 1.00 -4.24 -9.51
N LEU A 14 -0.15 -4.55 -10.10
CA LEU A 14 -0.59 -5.92 -10.24
C LEU A 14 0.55 -6.78 -10.82
N PRO A 15 0.64 -8.08 -10.48
CA PRO A 15 1.70 -8.94 -10.99
C PRO A 15 1.84 -8.77 -12.50
N LEU A 16 3.07 -8.72 -13.03
CA LEU A 16 3.25 -8.52 -14.48
C LEU A 16 2.43 -9.50 -15.32
N SER A 17 2.23 -10.73 -14.82
CA SER A 17 1.40 -11.77 -15.43
C SER A 17 -0.06 -11.36 -15.67
N THR A 18 -0.60 -10.41 -14.90
CA THR A 18 -1.99 -9.94 -15.04
C THR A 18 -2.11 -8.69 -15.90
N LEU A 19 -1.00 -8.03 -16.26
CA LEU A 19 -1.00 -6.87 -17.16
C LEU A 19 -1.08 -7.33 -18.62
N ILE A 20 -1.83 -6.59 -19.43
CA ILE A 20 -1.85 -6.78 -20.89
C ILE A 20 -0.52 -6.30 -21.52
N PRO A 21 -0.16 -6.76 -22.74
CA PRO A 21 1.10 -6.39 -23.38
C PRO A 21 1.35 -4.87 -23.45
N GLU A 22 0.32 -4.08 -23.73
CA GLU A 22 0.39 -2.62 -23.87
C GLU A 22 0.72 -1.94 -22.53
N GLN A 23 0.20 -2.47 -21.42
CA GLN A 23 0.51 -2.00 -20.07
C GLN A 23 1.95 -2.37 -19.67
N ARG A 24 2.42 -3.57 -20.03
CA ARG A 24 3.81 -3.99 -19.77
C ARG A 24 4.82 -3.16 -20.57
N ALA A 25 4.45 -2.74 -21.78
CA ALA A 25 5.23 -1.87 -22.63
C ALA A 25 5.17 -0.38 -22.22
N GLY A 26 4.29 -0.02 -21.28
CA GLY A 26 4.12 1.36 -20.83
C GLY A 26 3.30 2.24 -21.77
N ALA A 27 2.62 1.66 -22.76
CA ALA A 27 1.74 2.36 -23.71
C ALA A 27 0.32 2.59 -23.16
N VAL A 28 -0.06 1.90 -22.09
CA VAL A 28 -1.33 2.08 -21.37
C VAL A 28 -1.05 2.14 -19.88
N CYS A 29 -1.80 2.97 -19.15
CA CYS A 29 -1.69 3.06 -17.70
C CYS A 29 -1.95 1.69 -17.05
N VAL A 30 -1.12 1.31 -16.07
CA VAL A 30 -1.29 0.04 -15.35
C VAL A 30 -2.53 -0.03 -14.46
N TRP A 31 -3.18 1.11 -14.17
CA TRP A 31 -4.34 1.20 -13.26
C TRP A 31 -5.64 1.65 -13.93
N CYS A 32 -5.61 2.07 -15.20
CA CYS A 32 -6.81 2.50 -15.91
C CYS A 32 -6.63 2.30 -17.43
N PRO A 33 -7.70 2.31 -18.24
CA PRO A 33 -7.61 2.02 -19.68
C PRO A 33 -7.00 3.15 -20.52
N ARG A 34 -6.46 4.21 -19.89
CA ARG A 34 -5.91 5.37 -20.61
C ARG A 34 -4.64 4.99 -21.35
N ALA A 35 -4.63 5.22 -22.67
CA ALA A 35 -3.43 5.21 -23.50
C ALA A 35 -2.46 6.33 -23.10
N LEU A 36 -1.17 6.03 -23.18
CA LEU A 36 -0.06 6.90 -22.82
C LEU A 36 0.79 7.14 -24.07
N PRO A 37 0.67 8.32 -24.70
CA PRO A 37 1.58 8.73 -25.76
C PRO A 37 3.05 8.69 -25.29
N PRO A 38 4.01 8.51 -26.20
CA PRO A 38 5.43 8.50 -25.85
C PRO A 38 5.82 9.74 -25.04
N GLY A 39 6.36 9.53 -23.85
CA GLY A 39 6.81 10.60 -22.94
C GLY A 39 5.77 11.13 -21.95
N GLU A 40 4.49 10.77 -22.06
CA GLU A 40 3.44 11.24 -21.12
C GLU A 40 3.29 10.35 -19.86
N GLY A 41 3.73 9.10 -19.92
CA GLY A 41 3.63 8.15 -18.82
C GLY A 41 4.68 8.39 -17.72
N VAL A 42 4.26 8.33 -16.46
CA VAL A 42 5.17 8.25 -15.32
C VAL A 42 5.72 6.82 -15.25
N ASN A 43 7.03 6.67 -15.45
CA ASN A 43 7.71 5.38 -15.36
C ASN A 43 7.70 4.87 -13.92
N LEU A 44 7.16 3.66 -13.71
CA LEU A 44 7.08 3.02 -12.39
C LEU A 44 8.29 2.12 -12.07
N GLY A 45 9.31 2.16 -12.91
CA GLY A 45 10.50 1.32 -12.83
C GLY A 45 10.57 0.31 -13.97
N THR A 46 11.65 -0.45 -13.98
CA THR A 46 11.93 -1.45 -15.02
C THR A 46 12.09 -2.82 -14.39
N ILE A 47 11.36 -3.81 -14.93
CA ILE A 47 11.44 -5.20 -14.49
C ILE A 47 11.72 -6.05 -15.73
N GLY A 48 12.96 -6.52 -15.86
CA GLY A 48 13.43 -7.17 -17.08
C GLY A 48 13.28 -6.21 -18.27
N THR A 49 12.51 -6.62 -19.29
CA THR A 49 12.19 -5.80 -20.46
C THR A 49 10.90 -4.97 -20.31
N SER A 50 10.15 -5.17 -19.22
CA SER A 50 8.89 -4.45 -18.99
C SER A 50 9.16 -3.07 -18.38
N ARG A 51 8.45 -2.06 -18.89
CA ARG A 51 8.54 -0.66 -18.42
C ARG A 51 7.12 -0.14 -18.15
N PRO A 52 6.46 -0.62 -17.09
CA PRO A 52 5.12 -0.19 -16.74
C PRO A 52 5.08 1.32 -16.46
N CYS A 53 4.04 1.97 -16.98
CA CYS A 53 3.81 3.40 -16.80
C CYS A 53 2.43 3.66 -16.19
N ALA A 54 2.31 4.81 -15.52
CA ALA A 54 1.04 5.34 -15.05
C ALA A 54 0.72 6.67 -15.71
N CYS A 55 -0.57 6.96 -15.90
CA CYS A 55 -0.97 8.33 -16.17
C CYS A 55 -0.76 9.20 -14.90
N ALA A 56 -0.55 10.50 -15.07
CA ALA A 56 -0.31 11.43 -13.97
C ALA A 56 -1.41 11.38 -12.88
N ALA A 57 -2.68 11.26 -13.28
CA ALA A 57 -3.81 11.18 -12.36
C ALA A 57 -3.75 9.93 -11.48
N CYS A 58 -3.57 8.74 -12.07
CA CYS A 58 -3.45 7.52 -11.29
C CYS A 58 -2.17 7.50 -10.45
N HIS A 59 -1.06 8.02 -10.96
CA HIS A 59 0.18 8.15 -10.19
C HIS A 59 -0.06 9.00 -8.92
N LEU A 60 -0.68 10.17 -9.05
CA LEU A 60 -1.00 11.04 -7.91
C LEU A 60 -1.87 10.34 -6.86
N VAL A 61 -2.94 9.66 -7.30
CA VAL A 61 -3.85 8.92 -6.41
C VAL A 61 -3.10 7.80 -5.67
N GLN A 62 -2.26 7.03 -6.37
CA GLN A 62 -1.47 5.96 -5.76
C GLN A 62 -0.42 6.50 -4.78
N SER A 63 0.27 7.60 -5.13
CA SER A 63 1.23 8.26 -4.24
C SER A 63 0.58 8.81 -2.98
N ARG A 64 -0.64 9.36 -3.07
CA ARG A 64 -1.38 9.87 -1.90
C ARG A 64 -1.69 8.78 -0.87
N ALA A 65 -1.99 7.56 -1.32
CA ALA A 65 -2.21 6.43 -0.41
C ALA A 65 -0.94 6.08 0.38
N LEU A 66 0.25 6.25 -0.20
CA LEU A 66 1.50 6.06 0.52
C LEU A 66 1.81 7.25 1.44
N ALA A 67 1.67 8.48 0.96
CA ALA A 67 1.98 9.67 1.78
C ALA A 67 1.19 9.63 3.10
N THR A 68 -0.12 9.39 3.02
CA THR A 68 -0.97 9.25 4.21
C THR A 68 -0.62 8.05 5.09
N TYR A 69 -0.05 6.98 4.53
CA TYR A 69 0.48 5.86 5.33
C TYR A 69 1.69 6.33 6.16
N LEU A 70 2.63 7.03 5.52
CA LEU A 70 3.85 7.50 6.16
C LEU A 70 3.53 8.51 7.26
N ASP A 71 2.67 9.50 6.98
CA ASP A 71 2.21 10.46 7.98
C ASP A 71 1.61 9.76 9.21
N TRP A 72 0.81 8.72 8.98
CA TRP A 72 0.22 7.93 10.05
C TRP A 72 1.25 7.08 10.81
N TYR A 73 2.19 6.47 10.10
CA TYR A 73 3.28 5.68 10.69
C TYR A 73 4.21 6.53 11.54
N ASP A 74 4.66 7.67 11.01
CA ASP A 74 5.56 8.62 11.66
C ASP A 74 4.92 9.17 12.95
N HIS A 75 3.64 9.53 12.90
CA HIS A 75 2.91 9.89 14.11
C HIS A 75 2.89 8.75 15.14
N GLY A 76 2.68 7.51 14.70
CA GLY A 76 2.61 6.35 15.57
C GLY A 76 3.91 6.04 16.31
N ILE A 77 5.07 6.29 15.69
CA ILE A 77 6.39 6.09 16.30
C ILE A 77 6.77 7.23 17.25
N ASP A 78 6.37 8.46 16.96
CA ASP A 78 6.75 9.65 17.76
C ASP A 78 5.78 9.94 18.92
N CYS A 79 4.53 9.48 18.82
CA CYS A 79 3.51 9.79 19.80
C CYS A 79 3.57 8.88 21.02
N MET A 80 3.92 9.44 22.19
CA MET A 80 3.97 8.72 23.47
C MET A 80 2.63 8.13 23.93
N ARG A 81 1.49 8.57 23.37
CA ARG A 81 0.15 8.04 23.73
C ARG A 81 -0.22 6.81 22.91
N CYS A 82 0.23 6.74 21.66
CA CYS A 82 -0.13 5.67 20.72
C CYS A 82 0.21 4.24 21.17
N PRO A 83 1.27 4.00 21.98
CA PRO A 83 1.51 2.68 22.57
C PRO A 83 0.40 2.15 23.47
N LEU A 84 -0.40 3.03 24.09
CA LEU A 84 -1.51 2.66 24.97
C LEU A 84 -2.84 2.49 24.21
N GLY A 85 -2.86 2.86 22.93
CA GLY A 85 -4.04 2.91 22.07
C GLY A 85 -3.97 4.12 21.13
N PRO A 86 -4.65 4.09 19.97
CA PRO A 86 -4.59 5.19 19.01
C PRO A 86 -5.14 6.48 19.62
N CYS A 87 -4.32 7.53 19.63
CA CYS A 87 -4.77 8.86 20.03
C CYS A 87 -5.64 9.50 18.93
N GLU A 88 -6.28 10.63 19.24
CA GLU A 88 -7.20 11.29 18.30
C GLU A 88 -6.55 11.67 16.96
N GLN A 89 -5.33 12.22 17.00
CA GLN A 89 -4.58 12.53 15.78
C GLN A 89 -4.30 11.27 14.95
N ALA A 90 -3.96 10.15 15.61
CA ALA A 90 -3.74 8.88 14.92
C ALA A 90 -5.03 8.35 14.27
N ARG A 91 -6.21 8.63 14.83
CA ARG A 91 -7.50 8.26 14.22
C ARG A 91 -7.80 9.08 12.97
N VAL A 92 -7.59 10.39 13.02
CA VAL A 92 -7.72 11.28 11.85
C VAL A 92 -6.77 10.84 10.72
N LEU A 93 -5.50 10.56 11.05
CA LEU A 93 -4.53 10.09 10.06
C LEU A 93 -4.89 8.72 9.48
N ARG A 94 -5.41 7.81 10.31
CA ARG A 94 -5.95 6.53 9.86
C ARG A 94 -7.08 6.74 8.86
N GLU A 95 -8.08 7.55 9.19
CA GLU A 95 -9.24 7.79 8.32
C GLU A 95 -8.81 8.39 6.98
N ALA A 96 -7.98 9.44 6.99
CA ALA A 96 -7.41 10.03 5.79
C ALA A 96 -6.67 9.00 4.91
N HIS A 97 -5.96 8.06 5.56
CA HIS A 97 -5.27 6.99 4.86
C HIS A 97 -6.23 5.95 4.26
N LEU A 98 -7.27 5.54 5.00
CA LEU A 98 -8.28 4.59 4.50
C LEU A 98 -9.04 5.18 3.29
N ASP A 99 -9.38 6.46 3.35
CA ASP A 99 -10.01 7.17 2.22
C ASP A 99 -9.09 7.21 1.00
N ALA A 100 -7.82 7.53 1.18
CA ALA A 100 -6.83 7.55 0.10
C ALA A 100 -6.65 6.15 -0.52
N ARG A 101 -6.65 5.09 0.29
CA ARG A 101 -6.61 3.70 -0.20
C ARG A 101 -7.84 3.34 -1.02
N GLN A 102 -9.02 3.72 -0.57
CA GLN A 102 -10.28 3.46 -1.26
C GLN A 102 -10.28 4.14 -2.63
N GLN A 103 -9.89 5.42 -2.69
CA GLN A 103 -9.75 6.17 -3.95
C GLN A 103 -8.72 5.51 -4.90
N ALA A 104 -7.64 4.95 -4.34
CA ALA A 104 -6.63 4.23 -5.09
C ALA A 104 -7.02 2.79 -5.48
N GLY A 105 -8.24 2.35 -5.16
CA GLY A 105 -8.71 0.99 -5.45
C GLY A 105 -7.88 -0.10 -4.78
N LYS A 106 -7.28 0.19 -3.63
CA LYS A 106 -6.43 -0.77 -2.91
C LYS A 106 -7.27 -1.91 -2.32
N PRO A 107 -6.72 -3.12 -2.21
CA PRO A 107 -7.43 -4.23 -1.58
C PRO A 107 -7.71 -3.95 -0.09
N PRO A 108 -8.64 -4.70 0.53
CA PRO A 108 -8.88 -4.66 1.97
C PRO A 108 -7.60 -4.82 2.79
N LEU A 109 -7.63 -4.30 4.01
CA LEU A 109 -6.49 -4.40 4.91
C LEU A 109 -6.24 -5.85 5.30
N TRP A 110 -4.97 -6.23 5.39
CA TRP A 110 -4.54 -7.56 5.77
C TRP A 110 -3.55 -7.47 6.92
N CYS A 111 -3.80 -8.20 8.01
CA CYS A 111 -2.91 -8.23 9.15
C CYS A 111 -1.73 -9.17 8.87
N VAL A 112 -0.50 -8.65 8.83
CA VAL A 112 0.68 -9.48 8.54
C VAL A 112 0.98 -10.52 9.64
N HIS A 113 0.60 -10.24 10.89
CA HIS A 113 0.86 -11.14 12.02
C HIS A 113 -0.04 -12.40 12.06
N CYS A 114 -1.34 -12.26 11.79
CA CYS A 114 -2.28 -13.39 11.84
C CYS A 114 -2.77 -13.83 10.47
N ARG A 115 -2.34 -13.14 9.41
CA ARG A 115 -2.68 -13.41 8.02
C ARG A 115 -4.18 -13.46 7.74
N THR A 116 -4.92 -12.53 8.32
CA THR A 116 -6.36 -12.37 8.08
C THR A 116 -6.67 -10.97 7.58
N SER A 117 -7.74 -10.87 6.79
CA SER A 117 -8.37 -9.57 6.51
C SER A 117 -8.73 -8.88 7.82
N ILE A 118 -8.60 -7.55 7.83
CA ILE A 118 -9.01 -6.69 8.94
C ILE A 118 -10.32 -6.02 8.51
N ASP A 119 -11.39 -6.26 9.26
CA ASP A 119 -12.71 -5.71 8.94
C ASP A 119 -12.76 -4.19 9.13
N PRO A 120 -13.58 -3.47 8.33
CA PRO A 120 -13.85 -2.05 8.57
C PRO A 120 -14.27 -1.81 10.02
N GLY A 121 -13.83 -0.68 10.60
CA GLY A 121 -14.10 -0.35 12.00
C GLY A 121 -13.15 -1.01 13.01
N THR A 122 -12.45 -2.09 12.66
CA THR A 122 -11.44 -2.70 13.55
C THR A 122 -10.24 -1.76 13.72
N GLU A 123 -9.78 -1.58 14.96
CA GLU A 123 -8.58 -0.79 15.22
C GLU A 123 -7.35 -1.47 14.63
N VAL A 124 -6.65 -0.73 13.78
CA VAL A 124 -5.48 -1.15 13.02
C VAL A 124 -4.39 -0.11 13.22
N ARG A 125 -3.13 -0.52 13.09
CA ARG A 125 -1.98 0.38 13.07
C ARG A 125 -1.06 0.05 11.88
N PRO A 126 -0.32 1.04 11.37
CA PRO A 126 0.71 0.80 10.36
C PRO A 126 1.84 -0.02 10.98
N HIS A 127 2.49 -0.81 10.16
CA HIS A 127 3.64 -1.62 10.54
C HIS A 127 4.64 -1.67 9.39
N LEU A 128 5.82 -1.10 9.64
CA LEU A 128 6.97 -1.14 8.74
C LEU A 128 7.98 -2.16 9.27
N TRP A 129 8.48 -3.02 8.38
CA TRP A 129 9.52 -4.00 8.70
C TRP A 129 10.43 -4.23 7.49
N GLN A 130 11.61 -4.83 7.72
CA GLN A 130 12.58 -5.11 6.66
C GLN A 130 12.30 -6.49 6.05
N GLY A 131 11.85 -6.52 4.79
CA GLY A 131 11.73 -7.74 4.00
C GLY A 131 12.99 -8.09 3.22
N ASN A 132 12.96 -9.22 2.50
CA ASN A 132 14.11 -9.69 1.72
C ASN A 132 14.46 -8.78 0.53
N SER A 133 13.47 -8.02 0.04
CA SER A 133 13.62 -7.12 -1.12
C SER A 133 13.60 -5.63 -0.75
N GLY A 134 13.62 -5.29 0.55
CA GLY A 134 13.50 -3.91 1.01
C GLY A 134 12.44 -3.71 2.10
N PRO A 135 12.17 -2.44 2.47
CA PRO A 135 11.14 -2.11 3.44
C PRO A 135 9.75 -2.57 2.98
N VAL A 136 9.00 -3.11 3.93
CA VAL A 136 7.64 -3.61 3.75
C VAL A 136 6.70 -2.79 4.60
N TYR A 137 5.87 -2.00 3.93
CA TYR A 137 4.77 -1.28 4.54
C TYR A 137 3.58 -2.26 4.67
N SER A 138 3.00 -2.36 5.85
CA SER A 138 1.96 -3.34 6.15
C SER A 138 1.05 -2.87 7.29
N TYR A 139 0.10 -3.71 7.69
CA TYR A 139 -0.82 -3.42 8.78
C TYR A 139 -0.85 -4.55 9.80
N VAL A 140 -1.15 -4.20 11.04
CA VAL A 140 -1.47 -5.15 12.10
C VAL A 140 -2.67 -4.65 12.89
N HIS A 141 -3.42 -5.57 13.51
CA HIS A 141 -4.39 -5.19 14.54
C HIS A 141 -3.71 -4.32 15.60
N ALA A 142 -4.34 -3.21 16.00
CA ALA A 142 -3.76 -2.29 16.96
C ALA A 142 -3.59 -2.93 18.35
N ARG A 143 -4.47 -3.88 18.68
CA ARG A 143 -4.46 -4.66 19.93
C ARG A 143 -4.04 -6.10 19.67
N ARG A 144 -4.96 -7.05 19.85
CA ARG A 144 -4.70 -8.49 19.69
C ARG A 144 -5.21 -8.97 18.34
N CYS A 145 -4.44 -9.87 17.74
CA CYS A 145 -4.91 -10.62 16.59
C CYS A 145 -5.95 -11.67 17.04
N PRO A 146 -7.06 -11.84 16.30
CA PRO A 146 -8.12 -12.76 16.68
C PRO A 146 -7.70 -14.24 16.64
N LYS A 147 -6.70 -14.60 15.82
CA LYS A 147 -6.20 -15.98 15.66
C LYS A 147 -4.88 -16.26 16.39
N GLY A 148 -4.47 -15.38 17.31
CA GLY A 148 -3.11 -15.42 17.88
C GLY A 148 -2.04 -14.96 16.90
N ARG A 149 -0.81 -14.78 17.37
CA ARG A 149 0.35 -14.44 16.52
C ARG A 149 0.89 -15.75 15.96
N ILE A 150 1.04 -15.85 14.63
CA ILE A 150 1.76 -16.98 14.05
C ILE A 150 3.25 -16.73 14.33
N PRO A 151 3.98 -17.69 14.93
CA PRO A 151 5.40 -17.55 15.23
C PRO A 151 6.25 -17.36 13.96
#